data_AF-A0A973I8D2-F1
#
_entry.id   AF-A0A973I8D2-F1
#
_cell.length_a   1.000
_cell.length_b   1.000
_cell.length_c   1.000
_cell.angle_alpha   90.00
_cell.angle_beta   90.00
_cell.angle_gamma   90.00
#
_symmetry.space_group_name_H-M   'P 1'
#
loop_
_entity.id
_entity.type
_entity.pdbx_description
1 polymer ?
#
loop_
_entity_poly.entity_id
_entity_poly.type
_entity_poly.pdbx_seq_one_letter_code
_entity_poly.pdbx_strand_id
1 'polypeptide(L)' 'MSKKNVALQVIEALRDLGVKHVFGVPSGGWVDYMEALRQTDGIEFILTTHEGGAGFMADVSGRLSGTV' A
#
# COMPACT_ATOMS: atom_id res chain seq x y z
N MET A 1 23.49 -6.95 2.13
CA MET A 1 22.46 -5.90 2.32
C MET A 1 21.58 -5.87 1.08
N SER A 2 20.30 -6.21 1.22
CA SER A 2 19.35 -5.98 0.12
C SER A 2 19.36 -4.50 -0.23
N LYS A 3 19.49 -4.16 -1.52
CA LYS A 3 19.62 -2.78 -1.97
C LYS A 3 18.25 -2.12 -1.80
N LYS A 4 18.05 -1.33 -0.74
CA LYS A 4 16.80 -0.59 -0.52
C LYS A 4 16.56 0.35 -1.70
N ASN A 5 15.47 0.12 -2.43
CA ASN A 5 14.99 1.01 -3.48
C ASN A 5 13.92 1.96 -2.92
N VAL A 6 13.52 2.96 -3.71
CA VAL A 6 12.54 3.97 -3.28
C VAL A 6 11.21 3.33 -2.88
N ALA A 7 10.75 2.33 -3.63
CA ALA A 7 9.49 1.65 -3.35
C ALA A 7 9.49 1.01 -1.95
N LEU A 8 10.54 0.26 -1.62
CA LEU A 8 10.67 -0.37 -0.30
C LEU A 8 10.74 0.67 0.82
N GLN A 9 11.47 1.77 0.63
CA GLN A 9 11.52 2.85 1.63
C GLN A 9 10.16 3.51 1.86
N VAL A 10 9.37 3.72 0.80
CA VAL A 10 8.02 4.27 0.92
C VAL A 10 7.11 3.32 1.67
N ILE A 11 7.11 2.03 1.33
CA ILE A 11 6.24 1.03 1.99
C ILE A 11 6.64 0.84 3.47
N GLU A 12 7.93 0.77 3.79
CA GLU A 12 8.40 0.72 5.19
C GLU A 12 7.96 1.97 5.96
N ALA A 13 8.09 3.16 5.38
CA ALA A 13 7.69 4.41 6.02
C ALA A 13 6.17 4.47 6.26
N LEU A 14 5.36 4.02 5.30
CA LEU A 14 3.91 3.92 5.46
C LEU A 14 3.57 2.97 6.61
N ARG A 15 4.14 1.76 6.62
CA ARG A 15 3.94 0.81 7.73
C ARG A 15 4.30 1.42 9.08
N ASP A 16 5.43 2.13 9.17
CA ASP A 16 5.89 2.76 10.40
C ASP A 16 4.98 3.91 10.87
N LEU A 17 4.23 4.53 9.95
CA LEU A 17 3.15 5.49 10.24
C LEU A 17 1.83 4.80 10.68
N GLY A 18 1.80 3.46 10.72
CA GLY A 18 0.63 2.68 11.12
C GLY A 18 -0.34 2.36 9.97
N VAL A 19 0.09 2.57 8.72
CA VAL A 19 -0.65 2.14 7.52
C VAL A 19 -0.69 0.62 7.49
N LYS A 20 -1.89 0.06 7.34
CA LYS A 20 -2.10 -1.41 7.34
C LYS A 20 -2.61 -1.94 6.01
N HIS A 21 -3.31 -1.12 5.24
CA HIS A 21 -3.94 -1.55 4.00
C HIS A 21 -3.70 -0.55 2.89
N VAL A 22 -3.28 -1.03 1.73
CA VAL A 22 -3.13 -0.24 0.51
C VAL A 22 -4.10 -0.78 -0.53
N PHE A 23 -5.04 0.05 -0.99
CA PHE A 23 -6.05 -0.34 -1.97
C PHE A 23 -5.63 0.10 -3.38
N GLY A 24 -5.80 -0.76 -4.39
CA GLY A 24 -5.50 -0.34 -5.77
C GLY A 24 -5.72 -1.39 -6.85
N VAL A 25 -5.29 -1.05 -8.06
CA VAL A 25 -5.28 -1.91 -9.25
C VAL A 25 -3.84 -2.04 -9.76
N PRO A 26 -3.33 -3.25 -10.03
CA PRO A 26 -2.00 -3.46 -10.59
C PRO A 26 -1.83 -2.76 -11.94
N SER A 27 -0.71 -2.06 -12.11
CA SER A 27 -0.29 -1.48 -13.40
C SER A 27 1.23 -1.53 -13.54
N GLY A 28 1.75 -1.41 -14.76
CA GLY A 28 3.18 -1.57 -15.05
C GLY A 28 4.08 -0.59 -14.28
N GLY A 29 3.63 0.65 -14.07
CA GLY A 29 4.38 1.66 -13.32
C GLY A 29 4.38 1.44 -11.79
N TRP A 30 3.63 0.46 -11.29
CA TRP A 30 3.41 0.23 -9.86
C TRP A 30 4.03 -1.08 -9.36
N VAL A 31 4.66 -1.87 -10.24
CA VAL A 31 5.17 -3.22 -9.94
C VAL A 31 6.20 -3.21 -8.79
N ASP A 32 7.09 -2.22 -8.74
CA ASP A 32 8.11 -2.14 -7.68
C ASP A 32 7.49 -1.94 -6.28
N TYR A 33 6.37 -1.21 -6.20
CA TYR A 33 5.63 -1.01 -4.95
C TYR A 33 4.84 -2.26 -4.55
N MET A 34 4.31 -3.00 -5.52
CA MET A 34 3.67 -4.30 -5.25
C MET A 34 4.66 -5.30 -4.66
N GLU A 35 5.88 -5.36 -5.21
CA GLU A 35 6.92 -6.23 -4.67
C GLU A 35 7.38 -5.75 -3.28
N ALA A 36 7.48 -4.43 -3.06
CA ALA A 36 7.79 -3.87 -1.75
C ALA A 36 6.71 -4.21 -0.69
N LEU A 37 5.43 -4.11 -1.04
CA LEU A 37 4.31 -4.54 -0.17
C LEU A 37 4.40 -6.03 0.13
N ARG A 38 4.67 -6.87 -0.87
CA ARG A 38 4.83 -8.33 -0.70
C ARG A 38 5.98 -8.71 0.23
N GLN A 39 7.03 -7.88 0.32
CA GLN A 39 8.20 -8.11 1.17
C GLN A 39 8.08 -7.49 2.58
N THR A 40 7.04 -6.69 2.84
CA THR A 40 6.91 -5.93 4.08
C THR A 40 5.76 -6.45 4.92
N ASP A 41 6.08 -7.11 6.03
CA ASP A 41 5.06 -7.56 6.98
C ASP A 41 4.34 -6.38 7.66
N GLY A 42 3.07 -6.57 8.00
CA GLY A 42 2.26 -5.58 8.72
C GLY A 42 1.57 -4.53 7.85
N ILE A 43 1.75 -4.60 6.53
CA ILE A 43 1.04 -3.77 5.54
C ILE A 43 0.63 -4.65 4.35
N GLU A 44 -0.64 -4.60 3.96
CA GLU A 44 -1.21 -5.50 2.94
C GLU A 44 -1.73 -4.73 1.73
N PHE A 45 -1.50 -5.26 0.52
CA PHE A 45 -2.14 -4.78 -0.69
C PHE A 45 -3.50 -5.45 -0.90
N ILE A 46 -4.56 -4.65 -0.96
CA ILE A 46 -5.92 -5.09 -1.27
C ILE A 46 -6.22 -4.78 -2.73
N LEU A 47 -6.31 -5.84 -3.53
CA LEU A 47 -6.69 -5.74 -4.95
C LEU A 47 -8.15 -5.29 -5.07
N THR A 48 -8.38 -4.27 -5.89
CA THR A 48 -9.71 -3.70 -6.17
C THR A 48 -10.08 -3.86 -7.64
N THR A 49 -11.38 -3.77 -7.96
CA THR A 49 -11.87 -3.89 -9.33
C THR A 49 -11.53 -2.68 -10.21
N HIS A 50 -11.52 -1.48 -9.62
CA HIS A 50 -11.16 -0.23 -10.30
C HIS A 50 -10.72 0.82 -9.27
N GLU A 51 -9.98 1.83 -9.74
CA GLU A 51 -9.32 2.86 -8.92
C GLU A 51 -10.33 3.72 -8.15
N GLY A 52 -11.50 3.99 -8.75
CA GLY A 52 -12.58 4.69 -8.05
C GLY A 52 -13.05 3.94 -6.78
N GLY A 53 -13.14 2.61 -6.85
CA GLY A 53 -13.49 1.77 -5.69
C GLY A 53 -12.39 1.80 -4.63
N ALA A 54 -11.13 1.70 -5.05
CA ALA A 54 -9.97 1.84 -4.15
C ALA A 54 -9.99 3.17 -3.40
N GLY A 55 -10.30 4.28 -4.08
CA GLY A 55 -10.40 5.60 -3.45
C GLY A 55 -11.47 5.68 -2.37
N PHE A 56 -12.67 5.14 -2.63
CA PHE A 56 -13.72 5.09 -1.61
C PHE A 56 -13.36 4.19 -0.44
N MET A 57 -12.76 3.03 -0.70
CA MET A 57 -12.29 2.12 0.35
C MET A 57 -11.24 2.77 1.23
N ALA A 58 -10.29 3.50 0.64
CA ALA A 58 -9.27 4.25 1.37
C ALA A 58 -9.87 5.38 2.22
N ASP A 59 -10.77 6.20 1.67
CA ASP A 59 -11.40 7.31 2.41
C ASP A 59 -12.20 6.78 3.62
N VAL A 60 -13.08 5.80 3.40
CA VAL A 60 -13.91 5.24 4.47
C VAL A 60 -13.06 4.52 5.51
N SER A 61 -12.08 3.72 5.10
CA SER A 61 -11.18 3.05 6.04
C SER A 61 -10.45 4.07 6.90
N GLY A 62 -9.82 5.09 6.28
CA GLY A 62 -9.05 6.10 7.00
C GLY A 62 -9.87 6.89 8.00
N ARG A 63 -11.13 7.19 7.70
CA ARG A 63 -12.06 7.84 8.64
C ARG A 63 -12.42 6.97 9.84
N LEU A 64 -12.52 5.65 9.64
CA LEU A 64 -12.94 4.71 10.69
C LEU A 64 -11.78 4.25 11.56
N SER A 65 -10.61 3.96 10.96
CA SER A 65 -9.43 3.47 11.69
C SER A 65 -8.47 4.58 12.10
N GLY A 66 -8.59 5.79 11.55
CA GLY A 66 -7.63 6.89 11.75
C GLY A 66 -6.31 6.70 10.99
N THR A 67 -6.11 5.55 10.35
CA THR A 67 -4.97 5.23 9.49
C THR A 67 -5.43 4.40 8.29
N VAL A 68 -4.95 4.72 7.10
CA VAL A 68 -4.94 3.79 5.95
C VAL A 68 -3.52 3.52 5.63
#